data_AF-A0A4Q9G538-F1
#
_entry.id   AF-A0A4Q9G538-F1
#
_cell.length_a   1.000
_cell.length_b   1.000
_cell.length_c   1.000
_cell.angle_alpha   90.00
_cell.angle_beta   90.00
_cell.angle_gamma   90.00
#
_symmetry.space_group_name_H-M   'P 1'
#
loop_
_entity.id
_entity.type
_entity.pdbx_description
1 polymer ?
#
loop_
_entity_poly.entity_id
_entity_poly.type
_entity_poly.pdbx_seq_one_letter_code
_entity_poly.pdbx_strand_id
1 'polypeptide(L)'
;MTVDPLDIEDNSDWLRCPTELETCRYFLRITENEVQELTLQLRKAREDIFGLVQMHAKADLADSNRRSTDTETKSNWELMANNKHIAELTVELRALEGSKP
;
A
#
# COMPACT_ATOMS: atom_id res chain seq x y z
N MET A 1 22.18 21.13 75.02
CA MET A 1 22.51 20.05 74.07
C MET A 1 23.32 20.68 72.95
N THR A 2 24.59 20.30 72.82
CA THR A 2 25.46 20.72 71.70
C THR A 2 25.19 19.78 70.54
N VAL A 3 24.66 20.30 69.43
CA VAL A 3 24.41 19.52 68.20
C VAL A 3 25.77 19.14 67.61
N ASP A 4 25.96 17.86 67.27
CA ASP A 4 27.20 17.36 66.66
C ASP A 4 27.38 18.05 65.29
N PRO A 5 28.53 18.70 65.01
CA PRO A 5 28.78 19.36 63.72
C PRO A 5 28.71 18.45 62.48
N LEU A 6 28.65 17.12 62.66
CA LEU A 6 28.48 16.12 61.59
C LEU A 6 27.04 15.63 61.43
N ASP A 7 26.09 16.10 62.25
CA ASP A 7 24.68 15.73 62.15
C ASP A 7 24.05 16.46 60.95
N ILE A 8 23.99 15.79 59.81
CA ILE A 8 23.33 16.29 58.60
C ILE A 8 21.84 16.03 58.74
N GLU A 9 21.04 17.10 58.75
CA GLU A 9 19.58 17.02 58.79
C GLU A 9 19.04 16.20 57.61
N ASP A 10 18.23 15.17 57.89
CA ASP A 10 17.61 14.31 56.87
C ASP A 10 16.59 15.11 56.07
N ASN A 11 17.03 15.60 54.92
CA ASN A 11 16.26 16.39 53.97
C ASN A 11 15.36 15.55 53.06
N SER A 12 15.34 14.21 53.15
CA SER A 12 14.61 13.34 52.21
C SER A 12 13.16 13.75 51.92
N ASP A 13 12.48 14.36 52.90
CA ASP A 13 11.13 14.95 52.77
C ASP A 13 11.05 16.18 51.84
N TRP A 14 12.11 16.99 51.70
CA TRP A 14 12.14 18.17 50.82
C TRP A 14 12.13 17.79 49.34
N LEU A 15 12.72 16.64 48.99
CA LEU A 15 12.80 16.18 47.61
C LEU A 15 11.50 15.52 47.12
N ARG A 16 10.59 15.15 48.04
CA ARG A 16 9.34 14.41 47.73
C ARG A 16 9.58 13.34 46.67
N CYS A 17 10.64 12.55 46.86
CA CYS A 17 10.98 11.49 45.94
C CYS A 17 9.76 10.57 45.80
N PRO A 18 9.29 10.30 44.57
CA PRO A 18 8.14 9.44 44.38
C PRO A 18 8.40 8.12 45.08
N THR A 19 7.40 7.64 45.82
CA THR A 19 7.47 6.30 46.38
C THR A 19 7.60 5.29 45.24
N GLU A 20 8.17 4.12 45.52
CA GLU A 20 8.27 3.04 44.53
C GLU A 20 6.89 2.71 43.95
N LEU A 21 5.85 2.73 44.78
CA LEU A 21 4.48 2.49 44.36
C LEU A 21 3.94 3.59 43.42
N GLU A 22 4.25 4.86 43.67
CA GLU A 22 3.89 5.96 42.76
C GLU A 22 4.59 5.82 41.41
N THR A 23 5.87 5.46 41.44
CA THR A 23 6.67 5.20 40.25
C THR A 23 6.08 4.04 39.43
N CYS A 24 5.75 2.93 40.07
CA CYS A 24 5.10 1.79 39.43
C CYS A 24 3.74 2.17 38.81
N ARG A 25 2.90 2.95 39.52
CA ARG A 25 1.62 3.42 38.98
C ARG A 25 1.79 4.32 37.76
N TYR A 26 2.78 5.19 37.78
CA TYR A 26 3.10 6.06 36.65
C TYR A 26 3.51 5.25 35.42
N PHE A 27 4.40 4.26 35.60
CA PHE A 27 4.81 3.36 34.51
C PHE A 27 3.64 2.55 33.95
N LEU A 28 2.76 2.04 34.83
CA LEU A 28 1.55 1.34 34.40
C LEU A 28 0.70 2.26 33.50
N ARG A 29 0.44 3.49 33.95
CA ARG A 29 -0.37 4.48 33.22
C ARG A 29 0.21 4.81 31.84
N ILE A 30 1.53 5.01 31.76
CA ILE A 30 2.21 5.26 30.48
C ILE A 30 2.07 4.07 29.55
N THR A 31 2.34 2.87 30.07
CA THR A 31 2.33 1.65 29.25
C THR A 31 0.92 1.37 28.74
N GLU A 32 -0.11 1.58 29.57
CA GLU A 32 -1.51 1.49 29.15
C GLU A 32 -1.85 2.47 28.02
N ASN A 33 -1.40 3.72 28.14
CA ASN A 33 -1.62 4.73 27.10
C ASN A 33 -0.90 4.37 25.80
N GLU A 34 0.36 3.90 25.88
CA GLU A 34 1.15 3.50 24.71
C GLU A 34 0.50 2.31 23.99
N VAL A 35 0.02 1.32 24.73
CA VAL A 35 -0.71 0.18 24.14
C VAL A 35 -1.99 0.65 23.43
N GLN A 36 -2.72 1.61 24.02
CA GLN A 36 -3.91 2.17 23.38
C GLN A 36 -3.57 2.88 22.07
N GLU A 37 -2.53 3.71 22.07
CA GLU A 37 -2.07 4.46 20.90
C GLU A 37 -1.58 3.51 19.78
N LEU A 38 -0.73 2.53 20.11
CA LEU A 38 -0.28 1.52 19.15
C LEU A 38 -1.45 0.72 18.56
N THR A 39 -2.48 0.44 19.36
CA THR A 39 -3.67 -0.25 18.88
C THR A 39 -4.44 0.61 17.88
N LEU A 40 -4.52 1.93 18.08
CA LEU A 40 -5.14 2.85 17.12
C LEU A 40 -4.33 2.93 15.82
N GLN A 41 -3.01 3.09 15.93
CA GLN A 41 -2.10 3.14 14.79
C GLN A 41 -2.17 1.85 13.96
N LEU A 42 -2.23 0.69 14.61
CA LEU A 42 -2.36 -0.60 13.92
C LEU A 42 -3.68 -0.71 13.15
N ARG A 43 -4.80 -0.26 13.73
CA ARG A 43 -6.10 -0.26 13.02
C ARG A 43 -6.06 0.62 11.78
N LYS A 44 -5.53 1.84 11.91
CA LYS A 44 -5.37 2.78 10.80
C LYS A 44 -4.46 2.21 9.71
N ALA A 45 -3.29 1.70 10.09
CA ALA A 45 -2.35 1.10 9.15
C ALA A 45 -2.99 -0.08 8.39
N ARG A 46 -3.80 -0.90 9.06
CA ARG A 46 -4.54 -1.99 8.42
C ARG A 46 -5.56 -1.48 7.39
N GLU A 47 -6.29 -0.42 7.71
CA GLU A 47 -7.23 0.22 6.79
C GLU A 47 -6.52 0.81 5.57
N ASP A 48 -5.41 1.51 5.80
CA ASP A 48 -4.59 2.10 4.73
C ASP A 48 -4.01 1.03 3.80
N ILE A 49 -3.45 -0.05 4.35
CA ILE A 49 -2.93 -1.20 3.58
C ILE A 49 -4.05 -1.83 2.75
N PHE A 50 -5.22 -2.06 3.34
CA PHE A 50 -6.34 -2.65 2.63
C PHE A 50 -6.83 -1.75 1.48
N GLY A 51 -6.89 -0.44 1.72
CA GLY A 51 -7.18 0.55 0.68
C GLY A 51 -6.17 0.50 -0.46
N LEU A 52 -4.87 0.46 -0.13
CA LEU A 52 -3.80 0.43 -1.12
C LEU A 52 -3.83 -0.85 -1.96
N VAL A 53 -4.07 -2.02 -1.34
CA VAL A 53 -4.21 -3.29 -2.04
C VAL A 53 -5.39 -3.26 -3.02
N GLN A 54 -6.53 -2.69 -2.63
CA GLN A 54 -7.66 -2.53 -3.55
C GLN A 54 -7.34 -1.60 -4.72
N MET A 55 -6.66 -0.48 -4.45
CA MET A 55 -6.26 0.46 -5.50
C MET A 55 -5.29 -0.21 -6.49
N HIS A 56 -4.32 -0.97 -5.99
CA HIS A 56 -3.39 -1.74 -6.82
C HIS A 56 -4.13 -2.75 -7.70
N ALA A 57 -5.03 -3.55 -7.13
CA ALA A 57 -5.80 -4.53 -7.88
C ALA A 57 -6.66 -3.88 -9.00
N LYS A 58 -7.21 -2.69 -8.74
CA LYS A 58 -7.95 -1.92 -9.75
C LYS A 58 -7.04 -1.39 -10.85
N ALA A 59 -5.85 -0.90 -10.50
CA ALA A 59 -4.87 -0.43 -11.47
C ALA A 59 -4.38 -1.57 -12.37
N ASP A 60 -4.05 -2.73 -11.80
CA ASP A 60 -3.64 -3.92 -12.54
C ASP A 60 -4.71 -4.36 -13.54
N LEU A 61 -5.97 -4.38 -13.10
CA LEU A 61 -7.10 -4.73 -13.96
C LEU A 61 -7.26 -3.72 -15.11
N ALA A 62 -7.16 -2.43 -14.82
CA ALA A 62 -7.26 -1.38 -15.83
C ALA A 62 -6.12 -1.49 -16.86
N ASP A 63 -4.89 -1.72 -16.42
CA ASP A 63 -3.74 -1.90 -17.31
C ASP A 63 -3.85 -3.18 -18.15
N SER A 64 -4.31 -4.29 -17.56
CA SER A 64 -4.57 -5.53 -18.29
C SER A 64 -5.61 -5.31 -19.39
N ASN A 65 -6.72 -4.65 -19.06
CA ASN A 65 -7.77 -4.33 -20.03
C ASN A 65 -7.26 -3.43 -21.15
N ARG A 66 -6.50 -2.38 -20.83
CA ARG A 66 -5.90 -1.50 -21.83
C ARG A 66 -4.99 -2.28 -22.79
N ARG A 67 -4.16 -3.18 -22.24
CA ARG A 67 -3.30 -4.05 -23.06
C ARG A 67 -4.12 -4.97 -23.96
N SER A 68 -5.21 -5.57 -23.46
CA SER A 68 -6.13 -6.38 -24.28
C SER A 68 -6.66 -5.56 -25.46
N THR A 69 -7.20 -4.37 -25.18
CA THR A 69 -7.78 -3.51 -26.23
C THR A 69 -6.74 -3.05 -27.25
N ASP A 70 -5.51 -2.75 -26.81
CA ASP A 70 -4.42 -2.37 -27.70
C ASP A 70 -4.03 -3.55 -28.61
N THR A 71 -3.95 -4.77 -28.06
CA THR A 71 -3.63 -5.98 -28.83
C THR A 71 -4.74 -6.36 -29.81
N GLU A 72 -6.00 -6.29 -29.41
CA GLU A 72 -7.15 -6.55 -30.27
C GLU A 72 -7.21 -5.55 -31.42
N THR A 73 -7.02 -4.26 -31.12
CA THR A 73 -6.99 -3.21 -32.14
C THR A 73 -5.88 -3.47 -33.15
N LYS A 74 -4.65 -3.74 -32.69
CA LYS A 74 -3.53 -4.05 -33.58
C LYS A 74 -3.80 -5.29 -34.44
N SER A 75 -4.27 -6.38 -33.83
CA SER A 75 -4.57 -7.62 -34.55
C SER A 75 -5.66 -7.41 -35.61
N ASN A 76 -6.70 -6.64 -35.29
CA ASN A 76 -7.75 -6.30 -36.25
C ASN A 76 -7.20 -5.53 -37.46
N TRP A 77 -6.32 -4.55 -37.25
CA TRP A 77 -5.69 -3.82 -38.36
C TRP A 77 -4.83 -4.73 -39.24
N GLU A 78 -4.05 -5.62 -38.64
CA GLU A 78 -3.24 -6.60 -39.37
C GLU A 78 -4.12 -7.55 -40.20
N LEU A 79 -5.22 -8.04 -39.63
CA LEU A 79 -6.20 -8.87 -40.35
C LEU A 79 -6.84 -8.12 -41.51
N MET A 80 -7.19 -6.84 -41.34
CA MET A 80 -7.74 -6.02 -42.42
C MET A 80 -6.74 -5.83 -43.57
N ALA A 81 -5.48 -5.58 -43.25
CA ALA A 81 -4.42 -5.47 -44.26
C ALA A 81 -4.21 -6.79 -45.01
N ASN A 82 -4.16 -7.91 -44.28
CA ASN A 82 -4.03 -9.24 -44.89
C ASN A 82 -5.25 -9.60 -45.75
N ASN A 83 -6.46 -9.33 -45.28
CA ASN A 83 -7.69 -9.56 -46.05
C ASN A 83 -7.71 -8.75 -47.36
N LYS A 84 -7.23 -7.51 -47.32
CA LYS A 84 -7.07 -6.69 -48.52
C LYS A 84 -6.11 -7.35 -49.51
N HIS A 85 -4.94 -7.80 -49.03
CA HIS A 85 -3.94 -8.43 -49.89
C HIS A 85 -4.43 -9.77 -50.48
N ILE A 86 -5.16 -10.57 -49.70
CA ILE A 86 -5.80 -11.80 -50.20
C ILE A 86 -6.83 -11.46 -51.29
N ALA A 87 -7.63 -10.41 -51.10
CA ALA A 87 -8.61 -10.00 -52.11
C ALA A 87 -7.92 -9.57 -53.41
N GLU A 88 -6.84 -8.80 -53.33
CA GLU A 88 -6.01 -8.40 -54.47
C GLU A 88 -5.47 -9.62 -55.22
N LEU A 89 -4.81 -10.55 -54.50
CA LEU A 89 -4.27 -11.79 -55.07
C LEU A 89 -5.36 -12.68 -55.69
N THR A 90 -6.56 -12.72 -55.09
CA THR A 90 -7.69 -13.49 -55.63
C THR A 90 -8.17 -12.94 -56.96
N VAL A 91 -8.17 -11.61 -57.12
CA VAL A 91 -8.52 -10.95 -58.39
C VAL A 91 -7.46 -11.24 -59.45
N GLU A 92 -6.17 -11.15 -59.11
CA GLU A 92 -5.07 -11.46 -60.02
C GLU A 92 -5.10 -12.93 -60.48
N LEU A 93 -5.30 -13.87 -59.55
CA LEU A 93 -5.44 -15.29 -59.89
C LEU A 93 -6.60 -15.54 -60.85
N ARG A 94 -7.77 -14.95 -60.60
CA ARG A 94 -8.93 -15.08 -61.50
C ARG A 94 -8.64 -14.55 -62.91
N ALA A 95 -7.92 -13.44 -63.00
CA ALA A 95 -7.51 -12.86 -64.28
C ALA A 95 -6.54 -13.78 -65.05
N LEU A 96 -5.59 -14.40 -64.35
CA LEU A 96 -4.62 -15.35 -64.92
C LEU A 96 -5.25 -16.67 -65.36
N GLU A 97 -6.25 -17.16 -64.63
CA GLU A 97 -7.01 -18.38 -64.98
C GLU A 97 -7.97 -18.18 -66.17
N GLY A 98 -8.02 -16.98 -66.75
CA GLY A 98 -8.85 -16.68 -67.92
C GLY A 98 -10.36 -16.67 -67.64
N SER A 99 -10.76 -16.74 -66.37
CA SER A 99 -12.15 -16.62 -65.94
C SER A 99 -12.56 -15.15 -65.99
N LYS A 100 -13.17 -14.73 -67.12
CA LYS A 100 -13.83 -13.43 -67.22
C LYS A 100 -15.00 -13.36 -66.22
N PRO A 101 -15.33 -12.14 -65.72
CA PRO A 101 -16.18 -11.93 -64.54
C PRO A 101 -17.54 -12.60 -64.61
#